data_AF-A0A699IH90-F1
#
_entry.id   AF-A0A699IH90-F1
#
_cell.length_a   1.000
_cell.length_b   1.000
_cell.length_c   1.000
_cell.angle_alpha   90.00
_cell.angle_beta   90.00
_cell.angle_gamma   90.00
#
_symmetry.space_group_name_H-M   'P 1'
#
loop_
_entity.id
_entity.type
_entity.pdbx_description
1 polymer ?
#
loop_
_entity_poly.entity_id
_entity_poly.type
_entity_poly.pdbx_seq_one_letter_code
_entity_poly.pdbx_strand_id
1 'polypeptide(L)'
;MEDVFESTENDLSETWKQNKLYMMNRQHGRMILESVKHGPLIWPTIEENGVTRLRKYYKLTHAEAIQADYDVKATNIILQGLQSEVYALVRNHKVAKDLWEIIQLPMQETSLTKQEREYKLYDEFDKFAYKKGETLRDFYLRFSMLPYDLNIYNMKLEQFQVNTKFLNTLPPEWSKFVTDAKLV
;
A
#
# COMPACT_ATOMS: atom_id res chain seq x y z
N MET A 1 7.49 26.93 -4.92
CA MET A 1 7.04 25.54 -5.18
C MET A 1 7.33 24.66 -3.96
N GLU A 2 8.45 24.87 -3.24
CA GLU A 2 8.69 24.29 -1.90
C GLU A 2 7.62 24.62 -0.84
N ASP A 3 7.16 25.89 -0.77
CA ASP A 3 6.13 26.30 0.23
C ASP A 3 4.81 25.53 0.13
N VAL A 4 4.42 25.09 -1.06
CA VAL A 4 3.15 24.39 -1.27
C VAL A 4 3.24 22.98 -0.67
N PHE A 5 4.35 22.28 -0.91
CA PHE A 5 4.56 20.92 -0.41
C PHE A 5 4.68 20.89 1.13
N GLU A 6 5.41 21.84 1.71
CA GLU A 6 5.60 21.92 3.17
C GLU A 6 4.29 22.29 3.90
N SER A 7 3.42 23.12 3.27
CA SER A 7 2.08 23.42 3.81
C SER A 7 1.14 22.21 3.75
N THR A 8 1.17 21.43 2.66
CA THR A 8 0.33 20.23 2.51
C THR A 8 0.77 19.10 3.47
N GLU A 9 2.06 19.00 3.77
CA GLU A 9 2.63 17.95 4.61
C GLU A 9 2.26 18.13 6.09
N ASN A 10 2.28 19.38 6.59
CA ASN A 10 1.80 19.73 7.92
C ASN A 10 0.27 19.53 8.07
N ASP A 11 -0.48 19.85 7.03
CA ASP A 11 -1.94 19.73 7.02
C ASP A 11 -2.40 18.26 7.02
N LEU A 12 -1.69 17.38 6.29
CA LEU A 12 -1.92 15.94 6.32
C LEU A 12 -1.68 15.35 7.72
N SER A 13 -0.60 15.75 8.40
CA SER A 13 -0.26 15.24 9.74
C SER A 13 -1.31 15.61 10.80
N GLU A 14 -1.78 16.85 10.81
CA GLU A 14 -2.81 17.32 11.74
C GLU A 14 -4.19 16.76 11.40
N THR A 15 -4.56 16.71 10.11
CA THR A 15 -5.79 16.05 9.65
C THR A 15 -5.85 14.59 10.11
N TRP A 16 -4.71 13.89 10.14
CA TRP A 16 -4.66 12.51 10.60
C TRP A 16 -4.76 12.33 12.11
N LYS A 17 -4.15 13.21 12.91
CA LYS A 17 -4.36 13.21 14.38
C LYS A 17 -5.84 13.39 14.70
N GLN A 18 -6.51 14.28 13.95
CA GLN A 18 -7.94 14.54 14.08
C GLN A 18 -8.79 13.33 13.68
N ASN A 19 -8.49 12.68 12.55
CA ASN A 19 -9.20 11.48 12.08
C ASN A 19 -9.03 10.28 13.02
N LYS A 20 -7.82 10.09 13.59
CA LYS A 20 -7.57 9.04 14.59
C LYS A 20 -8.39 9.27 15.86
N LEU A 21 -8.41 10.50 16.36
CA LEU A 21 -9.21 10.87 17.53
C LEU A 21 -10.71 10.70 17.26
N TYR A 22 -11.16 11.08 16.06
CA TYR A 22 -12.53 10.88 15.60
C TYR A 22 -12.92 9.40 15.57
N MET A 23 -12.07 8.52 15.01
CA MET A 23 -12.31 7.07 15.00
C MET A 23 -12.41 6.49 16.41
N MET A 24 -11.55 6.93 17.33
CA MET A 24 -11.56 6.47 18.73
C MET A 24 -12.80 6.91 19.51
N ASN A 25 -13.39 8.05 19.17
CA ASN A 25 -14.57 8.60 19.84
C ASN A 25 -15.90 8.05 19.29
N ARG A 26 -15.88 7.22 18.25
CA ARG A 26 -17.09 6.56 17.70
C ARG A 26 -17.48 5.33 18.51
N GLN A 27 -18.77 5.01 18.50
CA GLN A 27 -19.27 3.74 19.01
C GLN A 27 -18.59 2.59 18.24
N HIS A 28 -18.00 1.64 18.98
CA HIS A 28 -17.15 0.57 18.42
C HIS A 28 -15.89 1.06 17.70
N GLY A 29 -15.37 2.25 18.05
CA GLY A 29 -14.12 2.79 17.51
C GLY A 29 -12.92 1.85 17.63
N ARG A 30 -12.92 0.96 18.64
CA ARG A 30 -11.93 -0.13 18.75
C ARG A 30 -12.00 -1.09 17.57
N MET A 31 -13.18 -1.54 17.15
CA MET A 31 -13.33 -2.47 16.02
C MET A 31 -12.82 -1.85 14.70
N ILE A 32 -13.10 -0.57 14.51
CA ILE A 32 -12.60 0.21 13.37
C ILE A 32 -11.07 0.25 13.40
N LEU A 33 -10.48 0.58 14.56
CA LEU A 33 -9.03 0.65 14.71
C LEU A 33 -8.33 -0.69 14.49
N GLU A 34 -8.92 -1.79 14.98
CA GLU A 34 -8.37 -3.13 14.79
C GLU A 34 -8.40 -3.55 13.31
N SER A 35 -9.43 -3.16 12.56
CA SER A 35 -9.49 -3.36 11.10
C SER A 35 -8.37 -2.63 10.36
N VAL A 36 -8.08 -1.38 10.77
CA VAL A 36 -6.97 -0.60 10.21
C VAL A 36 -5.62 -1.25 10.49
N LYS A 37 -5.40 -1.77 11.71
CA LYS A 37 -4.11 -2.35 12.11
C LYS A 37 -3.87 -3.75 11.57
N HIS A 38 -4.87 -4.61 11.67
CA HIS A 38 -4.71 -6.05 11.44
C HIS A 38 -5.26 -6.50 10.09
N GLY A 39 -6.10 -5.67 9.46
CA GLY A 39 -6.74 -5.95 8.19
C GLY A 39 -8.19 -6.41 8.39
N PRO A 40 -8.92 -6.57 7.28
CA PRO A 40 -10.32 -6.95 7.33
C PRO A 40 -10.51 -8.40 7.76
N LEU A 41 -11.75 -8.76 8.05
CA LEU A 41 -12.19 -10.13 8.23
C LEU A 41 -11.72 -11.01 7.06
N ILE A 42 -11.00 -12.08 7.40
CA ILE A 42 -10.76 -13.18 6.46
C ILE A 42 -12.06 -13.96 6.33
N TRP A 43 -12.69 -13.86 5.17
CA TRP A 43 -13.98 -14.49 4.93
C TRP A 43 -13.89 -16.01 5.12
N PRO A 44 -14.73 -16.61 6.00
CA PRO A 44 -14.70 -18.04 6.25
C PRO A 44 -15.17 -18.81 5.01
N THR A 45 -14.70 -20.04 4.86
CA THR A 45 -15.11 -20.94 3.77
C THR A 45 -16.19 -21.93 4.21
N ILE A 46 -16.93 -22.47 3.25
CA ILE A 46 -17.86 -23.57 3.42
C ILE A 46 -17.73 -24.52 2.22
N GLU A 47 -17.87 -25.83 2.46
CA GLU A 47 -18.02 -26.80 1.39
C GLU A 47 -19.47 -26.94 1.00
N GLU A 48 -19.78 -26.68 -0.28
CA GLU A 48 -21.11 -26.82 -0.84
C GLU A 48 -20.97 -27.66 -2.11
N ASN A 49 -21.53 -28.87 -2.09
CA ASN A 49 -21.44 -29.85 -3.18
C ASN A 49 -19.99 -30.25 -3.56
N GLY A 50 -19.12 -30.44 -2.57
CA GLY A 50 -17.71 -30.83 -2.79
C GLY A 50 -16.81 -29.70 -3.31
N VAL A 51 -17.31 -28.47 -3.36
CA VAL A 51 -16.53 -27.28 -3.74
C VAL A 51 -16.41 -26.34 -2.55
N THR A 52 -15.18 -25.99 -2.18
CA THR A 52 -14.91 -24.96 -1.17
C THR A 52 -15.21 -23.58 -1.74
N ARG A 53 -16.11 -22.83 -1.10
CA ARG A 53 -16.47 -21.46 -1.48
C ARG A 53 -16.43 -20.53 -0.27
N LEU A 54 -16.21 -19.24 -0.52
CA LEU A 54 -16.37 -18.23 0.52
C LEU A 54 -17.82 -18.17 0.99
N ARG A 55 -18.00 -18.02 2.30
CA ARG A 55 -19.30 -17.90 2.91
C ARG A 55 -19.93 -16.56 2.50
N LYS A 56 -21.23 -16.58 2.18
CA LYS A 56 -21.99 -15.35 1.89
C LYS A 56 -22.28 -14.58 3.19
N TYR A 57 -22.43 -13.26 3.10
CA TYR A 57 -22.68 -12.39 4.26
C TYR A 57 -23.81 -12.88 5.19
N TYR A 58 -24.97 -13.26 4.63
CA TYR A 58 -26.11 -13.74 5.43
C TYR A 58 -25.87 -15.09 6.14
N LYS A 59 -24.79 -15.81 5.81
CA LYS A 59 -24.38 -17.04 6.49
C LYS A 59 -23.31 -16.77 7.57
N LEU A 60 -22.82 -15.54 7.71
CA LEU A 60 -21.87 -15.18 8.76
C LEU A 60 -22.51 -15.28 10.14
N THR A 61 -21.69 -15.57 11.14
CA THR A 61 -22.09 -15.41 12.54
C THR A 61 -22.33 -13.93 12.84
N HIS A 62 -23.05 -13.65 13.93
CA HIS A 62 -23.32 -12.27 14.32
C HIS A 62 -22.02 -11.46 14.53
N ALA A 63 -20.99 -12.06 15.13
CA ALA A 63 -19.70 -11.41 15.35
C ALA A 63 -18.93 -11.13 14.04
N GLU A 64 -18.94 -12.08 13.11
CA GLU A 64 -18.29 -11.92 11.79
C GLU A 64 -18.99 -10.82 10.95
N ALA A 65 -20.33 -10.80 10.94
CA ALA A 65 -21.08 -9.75 10.26
C ALA A 65 -20.78 -8.36 10.83
N ILE A 66 -20.70 -8.26 12.17
CA ILE A 66 -20.29 -7.04 12.86
C ILE A 66 -18.89 -6.59 12.41
N GLN A 67 -17.90 -7.51 12.37
CA GLN A 67 -16.55 -7.17 11.92
C GLN A 67 -16.54 -6.68 10.47
N ALA A 68 -17.20 -7.39 9.56
CA ALA A 68 -17.28 -7.03 8.15
C ALA A 68 -17.89 -5.63 7.94
N ASP A 69 -18.93 -5.28 8.70
CA ASP A 69 -19.53 -3.94 8.67
C ASP A 69 -18.54 -2.86 9.14
N TYR A 70 -17.72 -3.15 10.16
CA TYR A 70 -16.71 -2.22 10.65
C TYR A 70 -15.50 -2.11 9.73
N ASP A 71 -15.15 -3.17 8.98
CA ASP A 71 -14.09 -3.10 7.97
C ASP A 71 -14.46 -2.14 6.83
N VAL A 72 -15.71 -2.19 6.38
CA VAL A 72 -16.24 -1.25 5.38
C VAL A 72 -16.26 0.17 5.95
N LYS A 73 -16.68 0.35 7.20
CA LYS A 73 -16.66 1.66 7.87
C LYS A 73 -15.25 2.21 8.00
N ALA A 74 -14.27 1.38 8.39
CA ALA A 74 -12.87 1.78 8.49
C ALA A 74 -12.34 2.29 7.14
N THR A 75 -12.62 1.55 6.07
CA THR A 75 -12.23 1.92 4.71
C THR A 75 -12.86 3.27 4.31
N ASN A 76 -14.16 3.44 4.55
CA ASN A 76 -14.86 4.69 4.21
C ASN A 76 -14.34 5.89 5.01
N ILE A 77 -14.05 5.72 6.31
CA ILE A 77 -13.52 6.80 7.15
C ILE A 77 -12.13 7.23 6.65
N ILE A 78 -11.26 6.28 6.31
CA ILE A 78 -9.96 6.60 5.75
C ILE A 78 -10.13 7.37 4.45
N LEU A 79 -10.96 6.88 3.52
CA LEU A 79 -11.18 7.53 2.22
C LEU A 79 -11.76 8.95 2.34
N GLN A 80 -12.67 9.19 3.29
CA GLN A 80 -13.24 10.52 3.55
C GLN A 80 -12.22 11.50 4.12
N GLY A 81 -11.20 11.00 4.81
CA GLY A 81 -10.11 11.81 5.37
C GLY A 81 -9.00 12.13 4.37
N LEU A 82 -9.05 11.60 3.14
CA LEU A 82 -8.01 11.82 2.14
C LEU A 82 -8.22 13.12 1.38
N GLN A 83 -7.13 13.89 1.25
CA GLN A 83 -7.03 14.94 0.24
C GLN A 83 -6.91 14.32 -1.16
N SER A 84 -7.30 15.07 -2.20
CA SER A 84 -7.35 14.62 -3.59
C SER A 84 -6.02 14.07 -4.11
N GLU A 85 -4.93 14.64 -3.63
CA GLU A 85 -3.55 14.33 -4.00
C GLU A 85 -3.15 12.95 -3.46
N VAL A 86 -3.60 12.61 -2.24
CA VAL A 86 -3.35 11.31 -1.61
C VAL A 86 -4.27 10.22 -2.19
N TYR A 87 -5.48 10.59 -2.61
CA TYR A 87 -6.42 9.65 -3.24
C TYR A 87 -5.83 8.98 -4.50
N ALA A 88 -5.07 9.74 -5.30
CA ALA A 88 -4.41 9.21 -6.50
C ALA A 88 -3.41 8.08 -6.19
N LEU A 89 -2.72 8.16 -5.04
CA LEU A 89 -1.75 7.16 -4.58
C LEU A 89 -2.43 5.87 -4.12
N VAL A 90 -3.62 5.99 -3.52
CA VAL A 90 -4.30 4.85 -2.89
C VAL A 90 -5.43 4.24 -3.73
N ARG A 91 -5.73 4.81 -4.91
CA ARG A 91 -6.89 4.45 -5.77
C ARG A 91 -7.04 2.96 -6.11
N ASN A 92 -5.96 2.19 -6.07
CA ASN A 92 -5.96 0.76 -6.42
C ASN A 92 -6.11 -0.15 -5.18
N HIS A 93 -6.13 0.41 -3.98
CA HIS A 93 -6.25 -0.30 -2.71
C HIS A 93 -7.68 -0.22 -2.20
N LYS A 94 -8.17 -1.31 -1.61
CA LYS A 94 -9.61 -1.50 -1.32
C LYS A 94 -9.91 -1.75 0.15
N VAL A 95 -8.89 -1.91 0.98
CA VAL A 95 -9.03 -2.27 2.39
C VAL A 95 -8.32 -1.26 3.27
N ALA A 96 -8.92 -0.96 4.42
CA ALA A 96 -8.47 0.07 5.35
C ALA A 96 -6.98 -0.04 5.71
N LYS A 97 -6.47 -1.26 5.93
CA LYS A 97 -5.07 -1.51 6.27
C LYS A 97 -4.10 -1.08 5.16
N ASP A 98 -4.34 -1.49 3.93
CA ASP A 98 -3.47 -1.12 2.79
C ASP A 98 -3.48 0.38 2.56
N LEU A 99 -4.67 1.00 2.61
CA LEU A 99 -4.81 2.45 2.54
C LEU A 99 -3.99 3.12 3.64
N TRP A 100 -4.09 2.60 4.86
CA TRP A 100 -3.38 3.11 6.02
C TRP A 100 -1.86 2.99 5.89
N GLU A 101 -1.34 1.83 5.49
CA GLU A 101 0.10 1.63 5.29
C GLU A 101 0.67 2.63 4.26
N ILE A 102 -0.05 2.88 3.17
CA ILE A 102 0.35 3.87 2.15
C ILE A 102 0.31 5.30 2.70
N ILE A 103 -0.73 5.65 3.46
CA ILE A 103 -0.85 6.97 4.11
C ILE A 103 0.27 7.17 5.14
N GLN A 104 0.70 6.11 5.82
CA GLN A 104 1.77 6.19 6.82
C GLN A 104 3.15 6.43 6.20
N LEU A 105 3.40 6.00 4.95
CA LEU A 105 4.69 6.16 4.30
C LEU A 105 5.11 7.64 4.20
N PRO A 106 4.29 8.57 3.63
CA PRO A 106 4.58 9.99 3.66
C PRO A 106 4.75 10.54 5.08
N MET A 107 3.95 10.06 6.04
CA MET A 107 4.01 10.52 7.44
C MET A 107 5.32 10.14 8.14
N GLN A 108 5.91 8.99 7.82
CA GLN A 108 7.23 8.59 8.34
C GLN A 108 8.39 9.30 7.62
N GLU A 109 8.17 9.74 6.39
CA GLU A 109 9.13 10.55 5.63
C GLU A 109 9.22 12.01 6.10
N THR A 110 8.21 12.50 6.84
CA THR A 110 8.18 13.89 7.39
C THR A 110 9.33 14.23 8.35
N SER A 111 9.99 13.25 8.97
CA SER A 111 11.19 13.51 9.79
C SER A 111 12.49 13.56 8.99
N LEU A 112 12.45 13.20 7.71
CA LEU A 112 13.62 13.12 6.84
C LEU A 112 13.70 14.37 5.99
N THR A 113 14.89 14.93 5.90
CA THR A 113 15.23 15.94 4.90
C THR A 113 15.04 15.37 3.49
N LYS A 114 14.80 16.25 2.50
CA LYS A 114 14.71 15.86 1.08
C LYS A 114 15.84 14.93 0.65
N GLN A 115 17.08 15.24 1.04
CA GLN A 115 18.26 14.42 0.71
C GLN A 115 18.23 13.02 1.35
N GLU A 116 17.72 12.90 2.58
CA GLU A 116 17.58 11.59 3.23
C GLU A 116 16.49 10.74 2.56
N ARG A 117 15.44 11.38 2.03
CA ARG A 117 14.39 10.69 1.23
C ARG A 117 14.97 10.17 -0.09
N GLU A 118 15.65 11.05 -0.81
CA GLU A 118 16.38 10.71 -2.04
C GLU A 118 17.35 9.55 -1.82
N TYR A 119 18.15 9.61 -0.74
CA TYR A 119 19.09 8.55 -0.38
C TYR A 119 18.38 7.22 -0.07
N LYS A 120 17.29 7.23 0.71
CA LYS A 120 16.55 6.01 1.05
C LYS A 120 15.93 5.35 -0.18
N LEU A 121 15.33 6.13 -1.08
CA LEU A 121 14.76 5.58 -2.31
C LEU A 121 15.83 4.98 -3.22
N TYR A 122 16.99 5.62 -3.31
CA TYR A 122 18.14 5.04 -4.00
C TYR A 122 18.64 3.76 -3.33
N ASP A 123 18.75 3.74 -2.01
CA ASP A 123 19.18 2.58 -1.24
C ASP A 123 18.19 1.41 -1.39
N GLU A 124 16.88 1.68 -1.39
CA GLU A 124 15.84 0.68 -1.60
C GLU A 124 15.85 0.15 -3.03
N PHE A 125 15.99 1.03 -4.02
CA PHE A 125 16.16 0.62 -5.41
C PHE A 125 17.41 -0.23 -5.59
N ASP A 126 18.54 0.16 -5.01
CA ASP A 126 19.80 -0.57 -5.15
C ASP A 126 19.79 -1.91 -4.40
N LYS A 127 19.19 -1.97 -3.22
CA LYS A 127 19.05 -3.22 -2.45
C LYS A 127 17.83 -4.04 -2.84
N PHE A 128 17.08 -3.61 -3.86
CA PHE A 128 15.88 -4.30 -4.28
C PHE A 128 16.21 -5.76 -4.61
N ALA A 129 15.45 -6.66 -3.99
CA ALA A 129 15.63 -8.08 -4.16
C ALA A 129 14.28 -8.80 -4.09
N TYR A 130 14.30 -10.02 -4.61
CA TYR A 130 13.21 -10.97 -4.43
C TYR A 130 13.03 -11.34 -2.96
N LYS A 131 11.77 -11.37 -2.51
CA LYS A 131 11.35 -11.82 -1.18
C LYS A 131 10.82 -13.24 -1.28
N LYS A 132 11.38 -14.16 -0.50
CA LYS A 132 10.99 -15.58 -0.51
C LYS A 132 9.48 -15.73 -0.29
N GLY A 133 8.81 -16.38 -1.24
CA GLY A 133 7.36 -16.68 -1.17
C GLY A 133 6.46 -15.64 -1.82
N GLU A 134 6.99 -14.53 -2.36
CA GLU A 134 6.18 -13.61 -3.16
C GLU A 134 5.91 -14.14 -4.57
N THR A 135 4.79 -13.75 -5.16
CA THR A 135 4.47 -14.08 -6.56
C THR A 135 5.18 -13.12 -7.52
N LEU A 136 5.32 -13.50 -8.80
CA LEU A 136 5.87 -12.61 -9.83
C LEU A 136 5.08 -11.29 -9.94
N ARG A 137 3.75 -11.35 -9.72
CA ARG A 137 2.89 -10.17 -9.70
C ARG A 137 3.24 -9.24 -8.54
N ASP A 138 3.44 -9.79 -7.34
CA ASP A 138 3.81 -9.00 -6.16
C ASP A 138 5.20 -8.37 -6.34
N PHE A 139 6.17 -9.15 -6.85
CA PHE A 139 7.51 -8.68 -7.21
C PHE A 139 7.44 -7.51 -8.20
N TYR A 140 6.69 -7.67 -9.30
CA TYR A 140 6.53 -6.63 -10.32
C TYR A 140 5.88 -5.37 -9.75
N LEU A 141 4.82 -5.52 -8.95
CA LEU A 141 4.14 -4.39 -8.33
C LEU A 141 5.09 -3.61 -7.42
N ARG A 142 5.85 -4.29 -6.54
CA ARG A 142 6.87 -3.63 -5.69
C ARG A 142 7.93 -2.92 -6.53
N PHE A 143 8.44 -3.58 -7.56
CA PHE A 143 9.46 -2.98 -8.42
C PHE A 143 8.92 -1.77 -9.18
N SER A 144 7.69 -1.82 -9.68
CA SER A 144 7.08 -0.76 -10.49
C SER A 144 6.82 0.55 -9.71
N MET A 145 6.70 0.47 -8.39
CA MET A 145 6.54 1.65 -7.54
C MET A 145 7.84 2.46 -7.42
N LEU A 146 8.99 1.80 -7.34
CA LEU A 146 10.28 2.48 -7.08
C LEU A 146 10.68 3.52 -8.15
N PRO A 147 10.60 3.24 -9.47
CA PRO A 147 10.88 4.26 -10.49
C PRO A 147 9.86 5.40 -10.50
N TYR A 148 8.61 5.11 -10.14
CA TYR A 148 7.58 6.13 -10.01
C TYR A 148 7.89 7.08 -8.85
N ASP A 149 8.27 6.52 -7.69
CA ASP A 149 8.64 7.28 -6.50
C ASP A 149 9.92 8.11 -6.74
N LEU A 150 10.94 7.55 -7.41
CA LEU A 150 12.16 8.27 -7.78
C LEU A 150 11.89 9.45 -8.74
N ASN A 151 10.95 9.29 -9.68
CA ASN A 151 10.61 10.35 -10.63
C ASN A 151 9.88 11.54 -9.95
N ILE A 152 9.15 11.30 -8.85
CA ILE A 152 8.50 12.36 -8.06
C ILE A 152 9.55 13.33 -7.48
N TYR A 153 10.73 12.84 -7.10
CA TYR A 153 11.84 13.66 -6.60
C TYR A 153 12.76 14.18 -7.70
N ASN A 154 12.34 14.13 -8.97
CA ASN A 154 13.12 14.54 -10.14
C ASN A 154 14.41 13.71 -10.33
N MET A 155 14.47 12.51 -9.74
CA MET A 155 15.58 11.56 -9.89
C MET A 155 15.26 10.64 -11.07
N LYS A 156 15.51 11.14 -12.29
CA LYS A 156 15.21 10.39 -13.51
C LYS A 156 16.16 9.21 -13.67
N LEU A 157 15.63 7.99 -13.59
CA LEU A 157 16.30 6.79 -14.07
C LEU A 157 16.02 6.59 -15.54
N GLU A 158 17.05 6.25 -16.31
CA GLU A 158 16.85 5.85 -17.70
C GLU A 158 16.17 4.48 -17.78
N GLN A 159 15.36 4.28 -18.81
CA GLN A 159 14.64 3.02 -19.01
C GLN A 159 15.57 1.80 -19.02
N PHE A 160 16.78 1.95 -19.56
CA PHE A 160 17.77 0.88 -19.58
C PHE A 160 18.23 0.50 -18.15
N GLN A 161 18.37 1.46 -17.24
CA GLN A 161 18.78 1.21 -15.85
C GLN A 161 17.69 0.46 -15.09
N VAL A 162 16.43 0.89 -15.26
CA VAL A 162 15.26 0.24 -14.69
C VAL A 162 15.14 -1.19 -15.20
N ASN A 163 15.22 -1.40 -16.52
CA ASN A 163 15.13 -2.73 -17.12
C ASN A 163 16.27 -3.65 -16.66
N THR A 164 17.50 -3.13 -16.64
CA THR A 164 18.67 -3.90 -16.20
C THR A 164 18.54 -4.31 -14.74
N LYS A 165 18.09 -3.40 -13.86
CA LYS A 165 17.87 -3.72 -12.44
C LYS A 165 16.78 -4.77 -12.24
N PHE A 166 15.66 -4.65 -12.96
CA PHE A 166 14.59 -5.64 -12.93
C PHE A 166 15.11 -7.04 -13.30
N LEU A 167 15.83 -7.14 -14.41
CA LEU A 167 16.37 -8.42 -14.89
C LEU A 167 17.38 -9.03 -13.91
N ASN A 168 18.28 -8.22 -13.34
CA ASN A 168 19.30 -8.68 -12.41
C ASN A 168 18.73 -9.12 -11.04
N THR A 169 17.53 -8.68 -10.70
CA THR A 169 16.88 -8.99 -9.41
C THR A 169 15.81 -10.06 -9.51
N LEU A 170 15.55 -10.57 -10.73
CA LEU A 170 14.63 -11.68 -10.96
C LEU A 170 15.17 -12.98 -10.36
N PRO A 171 14.31 -13.78 -9.70
CA PRO A 171 14.64 -15.14 -9.30
C PRO A 171 15.10 -16.01 -10.48
N PRO A 172 16.03 -16.96 -10.24
CA PRO A 172 16.48 -17.91 -11.26
C PRO A 172 15.34 -18.69 -11.92
N GLU A 173 14.26 -18.94 -11.16
CA GLU A 173 13.05 -19.63 -11.61
C GLU A 173 12.35 -18.92 -12.78
N TRP A 174 12.44 -17.59 -12.84
CA TRP A 174 11.81 -16.75 -13.86
C TRP A 174 12.80 -16.19 -14.88
N SER A 175 14.08 -16.08 -14.51
CA SER A 175 15.17 -15.64 -15.41
C SER A 175 15.21 -16.47 -16.70
N LYS A 176 14.92 -17.78 -16.63
CA LYS A 176 14.87 -18.67 -17.81
C LYS A 176 13.78 -18.36 -18.83
N PHE A 177 12.77 -17.57 -18.48
CA PHE A 177 11.69 -17.15 -19.38
C PHE A 177 11.91 -15.75 -19.96
N VAL A 178 12.97 -15.06 -19.52
CA VAL A 178 13.39 -13.79 -20.12
C VAL A 178 14.09 -14.11 -21.43
N THR A 179 13.50 -13.71 -22.54
CA THR A 179 14.21 -13.68 -23.82
C THR A 179 15.16 -12.50 -23.84
N ASP A 180 16.44 -12.77 -24.14
CA ASP A 180 17.43 -11.76 -24.47
C ASP A 180 16.98 -10.98 -25.71
N ALA A 181 16.21 -9.92 -25.54
CA ALA A 181 16.18 -8.84 -26.51
C ALA A 181 17.52 -8.12 -26.38
N LYS A 182 18.58 -8.69 -26.99
CA LYS A 182 19.86 -7.99 -27.15
C LYS A 182 19.56 -6.66 -27.86
N LEU A 183 19.66 -5.58 -27.10
CA LEU A 183 19.59 -4.23 -27.60
C LEU A 183 20.82 -4.02 -28.51
N VAL A 184 20.57 -3.85 -29.82
CA VAL A 184 21.51 -3.33 -30.80
C VAL A 184 21.61 -1.81 -30.62
#